data_AF-A0A7X1F5E5-F1
#
_entry.id   AF-A0A7X1F5E5-F1
#
_cell.length_a   1.000
_cell.length_b   1.000
_cell.length_c   1.000
_cell.angle_alpha   90.00
_cell.angle_beta   90.00
_cell.angle_gamma   90.00
#
_symmetry.space_group_name_H-M   'P 1'
#
loop_
_entity.id
_entity.type
_entity.pdbx_description
1 polymer ?
#
loop_
_entity_poly.entity_id
_entity_poly.type
_entity_poly.pdbx_seq_one_letter_code
_entity_poly.pdbx_strand_id
1 'polypeptide(L)'
;MAELMLKERNAGTRTRARSAGRGPRDVQVALPVGQILAGDCISAMRSLPSASVDMVFADPPYNLQLGGDLNRPDGSHVDAVTDHWDKFDSFAAYDTFTREWLAEARRVLKPTGSLWVIGSYHNIFRVGAILQDMGFWILNDIVWRKANPMPNFKGTRFTNAHETLIWASMGEKSRYTFNYRAMKTLNDELQMRSDWVLPICSGQERLKKGGAKVHPTQKPEALLYRVMLATTNKGDVVLDPFFGTGTTGAVAKRLGRQWIGCERESAYREAALERIELALPLDESAITTMQSPKAAPKVAFGTLVETGWIQPGSVVCDKKRRFVALVRADGSLDTGADSGSIHGLGAKLQGAPSCNGWSFWHIEHEGQLKPLDDIRQLYLLATEP
;
A
#
# COMPACT_ATOMS: atom_id res chain seq x y z
N MET A 1 61.35 30.57 52.64
CA MET A 1 60.40 31.70 52.73
C MET A 1 59.04 31.13 52.34
N ALA A 2 58.38 30.40 53.25
CA ALA A 2 57.31 30.90 54.14
C ALA A 2 56.11 31.40 53.29
N GLU A 3 54.90 30.85 53.32
CA GLU A 3 54.09 30.55 54.50
C GLU A 3 52.91 29.61 54.16
N LEU A 4 52.52 28.81 55.16
CA LEU A 4 51.23 28.11 55.28
C LEU A 4 50.06 29.12 55.30
N MET A 5 48.87 28.72 54.85
CA MET A 5 47.62 28.96 55.58
C MET A 5 46.54 27.97 55.13
N LEU A 6 45.84 27.43 56.12
CA LEU A 6 44.86 26.36 56.10
C LEU A 6 43.43 26.93 56.17
N LYS A 7 42.43 26.10 55.83
CA LYS A 7 40.97 26.23 56.05
C LYS A 7 40.22 26.94 54.91
N GLU A 8 39.09 26.47 54.41
CA GLU A 8 37.99 25.79 55.11
C GLU A 8 37.13 24.96 54.13
N ARG A 9 36.68 23.78 54.57
CA ARG A 9 35.68 22.97 53.87
C ARG A 9 34.30 23.54 54.15
N ASN A 10 33.50 23.77 53.11
CA ASN A 10 32.05 23.86 53.25
C ASN A 10 31.36 22.95 52.22
N ALA A 11 30.74 21.90 52.74
CA ALA A 11 29.95 20.94 52.00
C ALA A 11 28.57 21.55 51.71
N GLY A 12 28.36 21.99 50.47
CA GLY A 12 27.06 22.44 49.97
C GLY A 12 26.53 21.46 48.93
N THR A 13 25.58 20.62 49.33
CA THR A 13 24.83 19.68 48.51
C THR A 13 24.11 20.42 47.38
N ARG A 14 24.65 20.36 46.15
CA ARG A 14 23.96 20.88 44.95
C ARG A 14 22.97 19.84 44.43
N THR A 15 21.72 19.93 44.90
CA THR A 15 20.59 19.25 44.28
C THR A 15 20.35 19.86 42.89
N ARG A 16 20.81 19.20 41.82
CA ARG A 16 20.44 19.56 40.44
C ARG A 16 18.97 19.23 40.23
N ALA A 17 18.10 20.24 40.36
CA ALA A 17 16.77 20.17 39.78
C ALA A 17 16.91 20.12 38.25
N ARG A 18 16.66 18.95 37.65
CA ARG A 18 16.47 18.82 36.19
C ARG A 18 15.17 19.52 35.85
N SER A 19 15.25 20.74 35.31
CA SER A 19 14.13 21.32 34.56
C SER A 19 13.95 20.45 33.31
N ALA A 20 12.92 19.61 33.31
CA ALA A 20 12.46 18.94 32.11
C ALA A 20 11.92 20.04 31.17
N GLY A 21 12.80 20.51 30.27
CA GLY A 21 12.39 21.35 29.17
C GLY A 21 11.36 20.57 28.34
N ARG A 22 10.09 20.95 28.45
CA ARG A 22 9.10 20.58 27.44
C ARG A 22 9.56 21.24 26.15
N GLY A 23 10.08 20.43 25.22
CA GLY A 23 10.23 20.85 23.82
C GLY A 23 8.90 21.38 23.29
N PRO A 24 8.92 22.15 22.19
CA PRO A 24 7.69 22.66 21.59
C PRO A 24 6.75 21.48 21.36
N ARG A 25 5.54 21.56 21.93
CA ARG A 25 4.48 20.61 21.62
C ARG A 25 4.24 20.74 20.12
N ASP A 26 4.57 19.71 19.35
CA ASP A 26 4.11 19.60 17.96
C ASP A 26 2.60 19.80 17.99
N VAL A 27 2.15 20.93 17.44
CA VAL A 27 0.74 21.14 17.16
C VAL A 27 0.44 20.17 16.04
N GLN A 28 -0.08 18.99 16.37
CA GLN A 28 -0.62 18.07 15.38
C GLN A 28 -1.78 18.79 14.68
N VAL A 29 -1.51 19.33 13.51
CA VAL A 29 -2.55 19.87 12.64
C VAL A 29 -3.46 18.71 12.28
N ALA A 30 -4.71 18.77 12.74
CA ALA A 30 -5.70 17.74 12.44
C ALA A 30 -5.90 17.68 10.91
N LEU A 31 -5.82 16.48 10.34
CA LEU A 31 -6.09 16.28 8.92
C LEU A 31 -7.60 16.38 8.64
N PRO A 32 -8.02 16.96 7.51
CA PRO A 32 -9.43 17.07 7.12
C PRO A 32 -9.96 15.74 6.57
N VAL A 33 -9.83 14.66 7.35
CA VAL A 33 -10.32 13.33 6.97
C VAL A 33 -11.84 13.33 6.82
N GLY A 34 -12.35 12.60 5.83
CA GLY A 34 -13.77 12.56 5.50
C GLY A 34 -14.28 13.81 4.78
N GLN A 35 -13.39 14.69 4.31
CA GLN A 35 -13.77 15.96 3.68
C GLN A 35 -13.33 16.04 2.22
N ILE A 36 -14.11 16.82 1.45
CA ILE A 36 -13.73 17.27 0.11
C ILE A 36 -13.23 18.70 0.21
N LEU A 37 -11.96 18.90 -0.12
CA LEU A 37 -11.34 20.22 -0.25
C LEU A 37 -11.79 20.83 -1.58
N ALA A 38 -12.54 21.93 -1.49
CA ALA A 38 -13.05 22.63 -2.66
C ALA A 38 -11.94 23.44 -3.34
N GLY A 39 -11.85 23.32 -4.67
CA GLY A 39 -10.98 24.17 -5.50
C GLY A 39 -9.95 23.37 -6.30
N ASP A 40 -8.92 24.08 -6.77
CA ASP A 40 -7.79 23.50 -7.48
C ASP A 40 -6.99 22.52 -6.60
N CYS A 41 -6.58 21.39 -7.17
CA CYS A 41 -5.95 20.31 -6.42
C CYS A 41 -4.56 20.67 -5.88
N ILE A 42 -3.80 21.51 -6.59
CA ILE A 42 -2.48 21.95 -6.14
C ILE A 42 -2.65 22.86 -4.92
N SER A 43 -3.56 23.83 -4.99
CA SER A 43 -3.91 24.70 -3.84
C SER A 43 -4.47 23.90 -2.66
N ALA A 44 -5.35 22.94 -2.92
CA ALA A 44 -5.93 22.10 -1.88
C ALA A 44 -4.86 21.25 -1.18
N MET A 45 -3.97 20.59 -1.94
CA MET A 45 -2.87 19.81 -1.37
C MET A 45 -1.88 20.68 -0.59
N ARG A 46 -1.59 21.92 -1.02
CA ARG A 46 -0.74 22.87 -0.28
C ARG A 46 -1.23 23.16 1.13
N SER A 47 -2.54 23.08 1.36
CA SER A 47 -3.12 23.25 2.70
C SER A 47 -2.84 22.07 3.64
N LEU A 48 -2.44 20.91 3.11
CA LEU A 48 -2.16 19.70 3.87
C LEU A 48 -0.71 19.69 4.39
N PRO A 49 -0.47 19.17 5.61
CA PRO A 49 0.88 18.93 6.13
C PRO A 49 1.68 17.99 5.22
N SER A 50 3.01 18.13 5.23
CA SER A 50 3.89 17.19 4.51
C SER A 50 3.86 15.81 5.17
N ALA A 51 4.10 14.75 4.39
CA ALA A 51 4.18 13.36 4.86
C ALA A 51 2.99 12.93 5.76
N SER A 52 1.77 13.32 5.37
CA SER A 52 0.56 13.13 6.16
C SER A 52 -0.39 12.06 5.63
N VAL A 53 -0.25 11.62 4.37
CA VAL A 53 -1.14 10.61 3.75
C VAL A 53 -0.39 9.33 3.41
N ASP A 54 -1.08 8.19 3.46
CA ASP A 54 -0.52 6.85 3.25
C ASP A 54 -0.58 6.42 1.77
N MET A 55 -1.60 6.86 1.06
CA MET A 55 -1.75 6.59 -0.38
C MET A 55 -2.30 7.82 -1.10
N VAL A 56 -1.79 8.07 -2.31
CA VAL A 56 -2.42 8.97 -3.29
C VAL A 56 -2.94 8.14 -4.45
N PHE A 57 -4.21 8.32 -4.81
CA PHE A 57 -4.77 7.81 -6.07
C PHE A 57 -5.16 8.99 -6.94
N ALA A 58 -4.58 9.10 -8.14
CA ALA A 58 -4.82 10.21 -9.05
C ALA A 58 -5.39 9.72 -10.39
N ASP A 59 -6.55 10.26 -10.76
CA ASP A 59 -7.17 10.15 -12.08
C ASP A 59 -7.19 11.53 -12.76
N PRO A 60 -6.02 12.04 -13.19
CA PRO A 60 -5.93 13.38 -13.77
C PRO A 60 -6.71 13.48 -15.08
N PRO A 61 -6.99 14.69 -15.58
CA PRO A 61 -7.44 14.90 -16.95
C PRO A 61 -6.51 14.21 -17.96
N TYR A 62 -7.07 13.63 -19.04
CA TYR A 62 -6.32 12.83 -20.01
C TYR A 62 -5.84 13.64 -21.21
N ASN A 63 -6.32 14.87 -21.40
CA ASN A 63 -6.04 15.70 -22.57
C ASN A 63 -6.35 14.93 -23.87
N LEU A 64 -7.62 14.51 -24.03
CA LEU A 64 -8.01 13.59 -25.11
C LEU A 64 -7.93 14.18 -26.53
N GLN A 65 -7.66 15.48 -26.67
CA GLN A 65 -7.43 16.18 -27.95
C GLN A 65 -8.45 15.81 -29.04
N LEU A 66 -9.73 15.71 -28.67
CA LEU A 66 -10.80 15.28 -29.57
C LEU A 66 -11.03 16.32 -30.68
N GLY A 67 -10.96 15.87 -31.94
CA GLY A 67 -11.08 16.73 -33.12
C GLY A 67 -12.50 17.03 -33.62
N GLY A 68 -13.54 16.65 -32.89
CA GLY A 68 -14.95 16.89 -33.24
C GLY A 68 -15.91 15.76 -32.83
N ASP A 69 -17.16 15.87 -33.28
CA ASP A 69 -18.24 14.95 -32.91
C ASP A 69 -18.04 13.52 -33.42
N LEU A 70 -18.56 12.57 -32.64
CA LEU A 70 -18.57 11.15 -33.00
C LEU A 70 -20.01 10.62 -32.99
N ASN A 71 -20.39 9.94 -34.06
CA ASN A 71 -21.68 9.27 -34.19
C ASN A 71 -21.48 7.75 -34.24
N ARG A 72 -22.47 7.01 -33.73
CA ARG A 72 -22.58 5.56 -33.85
C ARG A 72 -23.09 5.15 -35.24
N PRO A 73 -22.96 3.87 -35.64
CA PRO A 73 -23.46 3.38 -36.93
C PRO A 73 -24.97 3.56 -37.12
N ASP A 74 -25.73 3.57 -36.02
CA ASP A 74 -27.19 3.83 -36.01
C ASP A 74 -27.56 5.33 -36.12
N GLY A 75 -26.57 6.20 -36.27
CA GLY A 75 -26.74 7.66 -36.35
C GLY A 75 -26.86 8.36 -35.00
N SER A 76 -26.88 7.64 -33.87
CA SER A 76 -26.94 8.26 -32.54
C SER A 76 -25.60 8.90 -32.14
N HIS A 77 -25.67 10.05 -31.46
CA HIS A 77 -24.48 10.80 -31.04
C HIS A 77 -23.76 10.12 -29.85
N VAL A 78 -22.43 10.15 -29.86
CA VAL A 78 -21.59 9.69 -28.75
C VAL A 78 -21.27 10.87 -27.84
N ASP A 79 -21.81 10.81 -26.63
CA ASP A 79 -21.49 11.69 -25.51
C ASP A 79 -20.02 11.51 -25.08
N ALA A 80 -19.12 12.29 -25.70
CA ALA A 80 -17.67 12.28 -25.51
C ALA A 80 -17.22 13.30 -24.45
N VAL A 81 -16.05 13.07 -23.87
CA VAL A 81 -15.46 13.98 -22.87
C VAL A 81 -14.99 15.26 -23.56
N THR A 82 -15.76 16.33 -23.45
CA THR A 82 -15.48 17.63 -24.09
C THR A 82 -15.43 18.77 -23.08
N ASP A 83 -15.46 18.43 -21.79
CA ASP A 83 -15.42 19.33 -20.66
C ASP A 83 -14.16 20.22 -20.67
N HIS A 84 -14.30 21.43 -20.12
CA HIS A 84 -13.23 22.42 -20.13
C HIS A 84 -12.00 22.00 -19.32
N TRP A 85 -12.16 21.12 -18.33
CA TRP A 85 -11.06 20.62 -17.50
C TRP A 85 -10.13 19.62 -18.22
N ASP A 86 -10.54 19.06 -19.36
CA ASP A 86 -9.72 18.15 -20.17
C ASP A 86 -9.00 18.85 -21.33
N LYS A 87 -9.05 20.18 -21.40
CA LYS A 87 -8.48 20.97 -22.50
C LYS A 87 -7.19 21.64 -22.08
N PHE A 88 -6.11 21.33 -22.81
CA PHE A 88 -4.79 21.94 -22.62
C PHE A 88 -4.29 22.55 -23.93
N ASP A 89 -3.64 23.71 -23.83
CA ASP A 89 -3.13 24.45 -24.99
C ASP A 89 -1.98 23.72 -25.70
N SER A 90 -1.21 22.92 -24.96
CA SER A 90 -0.08 22.17 -25.50
C SER A 90 0.35 21.04 -24.56
N PHE A 91 1.20 20.14 -25.05
CA PHE A 91 1.85 19.14 -24.19
C PHE A 91 2.73 19.78 -23.11
N ALA A 92 3.37 20.93 -23.38
CA ALA A 92 4.18 21.64 -22.39
C ALA A 92 3.32 22.19 -21.24
N ALA A 93 2.12 22.68 -21.55
CA ALA A 93 1.14 23.09 -20.54
C ALA A 93 0.69 21.90 -19.68
N TYR A 94 0.38 20.77 -20.31
CA TYR A 94 0.02 19.53 -19.61
C TYR A 94 1.16 19.00 -18.72
N ASP A 95 2.40 19.06 -19.19
CA ASP A 95 3.58 18.64 -18.41
C ASP A 95 3.83 19.55 -17.22
N THR A 96 3.68 20.86 -17.38
CA THR A 96 3.81 21.84 -16.29
C THR A 96 2.78 21.55 -15.20
N PHE A 97 1.51 21.45 -15.60
CA PHE A 97 0.44 21.03 -14.71
C PHE A 97 0.76 19.70 -14.00
N THR A 98 1.25 18.71 -14.75
CA THR A 98 1.58 17.38 -14.23
C THR A 98 2.70 17.43 -13.18
N ARG A 99 3.76 18.21 -13.43
CA ARG A 99 4.86 18.42 -12.48
C ARG A 99 4.38 19.12 -11.21
N GLU A 100 3.50 20.10 -11.32
CA GLU A 100 3.00 20.87 -10.18
C GLU A 100 2.15 20.03 -9.22
N TRP A 101 1.17 19.27 -9.73
CA TRP A 101 0.35 18.44 -8.84
C TRP A 101 1.13 17.24 -8.29
N LEU A 102 2.05 16.64 -9.08
CA LEU A 102 2.92 15.57 -8.57
C LEU A 102 3.87 16.07 -7.47
N ALA A 103 4.31 17.33 -7.53
CA ALA A 103 5.19 17.90 -6.52
C ALA A 103 4.48 17.99 -5.16
N GLU A 104 3.24 18.47 -5.16
CA GLU A 104 2.43 18.51 -3.94
C GLU A 104 2.03 17.10 -3.48
N ALA A 105 1.62 16.22 -4.39
CA ALA A 105 1.32 14.82 -4.06
C ALA A 105 2.51 14.12 -3.39
N ARG A 106 3.73 14.31 -3.93
CA ARG A 106 4.97 13.79 -3.34
C ARG A 106 5.23 14.39 -1.95
N ARG A 107 4.99 15.69 -1.77
CA ARG A 107 5.21 16.38 -0.49
C ARG A 107 4.29 15.85 0.61
N VAL A 108 3.01 15.62 0.31
CA VAL A 108 2.03 15.14 1.29
C VAL A 108 2.10 13.62 1.53
N LEU A 109 2.62 12.84 0.59
CA LEU A 109 2.76 11.40 0.75
C LEU A 109 3.85 11.04 1.79
N LYS A 110 3.53 10.12 2.70
CA LYS A 110 4.50 9.59 3.68
C LYS A 110 5.67 8.90 2.96
N PRO A 111 6.88 8.84 3.56
CA PRO A 111 8.03 8.13 2.97
C PRO A 111 7.79 6.65 2.64
N THR A 112 6.83 6.02 3.32
CA THR A 112 6.38 4.62 3.13
C THR A 112 5.11 4.52 2.28
N GLY A 113 4.60 5.63 1.77
CA GLY A 113 3.34 5.69 1.05
C GLY A 113 3.42 5.20 -0.40
N SER A 114 2.26 4.93 -0.98
CA SER A 114 2.11 4.54 -2.38
C SER A 114 1.41 5.63 -3.21
N LEU A 115 1.90 5.88 -4.41
CA LEU A 115 1.24 6.68 -5.43
C LEU A 115 0.68 5.75 -6.50
N TRP A 116 -0.59 5.96 -6.85
CA TRP A 116 -1.25 5.36 -8.00
C TRP A 116 -1.70 6.47 -8.95
N VAL A 117 -1.37 6.35 -10.22
CA VAL A 117 -1.86 7.26 -11.27
C VAL A 117 -2.44 6.46 -12.41
N ILE A 118 -3.64 6.79 -12.87
CA ILE A 118 -4.25 6.15 -14.04
C ILE A 118 -4.24 7.08 -15.25
N GLY A 119 -4.13 6.50 -16.43
CA GLY A 119 -4.20 7.23 -17.69
C GLY A 119 -4.47 6.31 -18.87
N SER A 120 -4.65 6.95 -20.03
CA SER A 120 -4.68 6.28 -21.32
C SER A 120 -3.41 6.61 -22.11
N TYR A 121 -3.26 6.07 -23.31
CA TYR A 121 -2.10 6.37 -24.17
C TYR A 121 -1.91 7.87 -24.47
N HIS A 122 -2.95 8.70 -24.31
CA HIS A 122 -2.87 10.15 -24.53
C HIS A 122 -1.95 10.86 -23.52
N ASN A 123 -1.92 10.39 -22.26
CA ASN A 123 -1.20 11.07 -21.19
C ASN A 123 -0.23 10.18 -20.39
N ILE A 124 -0.49 8.87 -20.27
CA ILE A 124 0.19 8.04 -19.26
C ILE A 124 1.71 7.95 -19.46
N PHE A 125 2.20 8.03 -20.71
CA PHE A 125 3.64 8.05 -20.99
C PHE A 125 4.31 9.33 -20.49
N ARG A 126 3.63 10.48 -20.61
CA ARG A 126 4.15 11.77 -20.11
C ARG A 126 4.17 11.76 -18.59
N VAL A 127 3.07 11.33 -17.98
CA VAL A 127 2.94 11.18 -16.53
C VAL A 127 4.00 10.23 -15.98
N GLY A 128 4.20 9.07 -16.60
CA GLY A 128 5.19 8.08 -16.18
C GLY A 128 6.63 8.62 -16.22
N ALA A 129 7.01 9.31 -17.31
CA ALA A 129 8.33 9.92 -17.42
C ALA A 129 8.56 11.00 -16.35
N ILE A 130 7.61 11.91 -16.16
CA ILE A 130 7.69 12.98 -15.15
C ILE A 130 7.78 12.39 -13.75
N LEU A 131 7.00 11.35 -13.45
CA LEU A 131 7.01 10.67 -12.15
C LEU A 131 8.40 10.09 -11.83
N GLN A 132 9.07 9.47 -12.81
CA GLN A 132 10.44 8.97 -12.65
C GLN A 132 11.46 10.10 -12.48
N ASP A 133 11.37 11.17 -13.27
CA ASP A 133 12.23 12.38 -13.12
C ASP A 133 12.16 12.96 -11.70
N MET A 134 10.98 12.86 -11.06
CA MET A 134 10.72 13.38 -9.72
C MET A 134 11.16 12.42 -8.59
N GLY A 135 11.81 11.31 -8.93
CA GLY A 135 12.41 10.38 -7.97
C GLY A 135 11.42 9.42 -7.30
N PHE A 136 10.22 9.24 -7.88
CA PHE A 136 9.39 8.09 -7.53
C PHE A 136 9.99 6.81 -8.14
N TRP A 137 9.78 5.68 -7.47
CA TRP A 137 10.21 4.38 -7.96
C TRP A 137 8.99 3.57 -8.39
N ILE A 138 8.83 3.39 -9.71
CA ILE A 138 7.74 2.58 -10.27
C ILE A 138 7.95 1.11 -9.87
N LEU A 139 6.92 0.54 -9.26
CA LEU A 139 6.89 -0.86 -8.82
C LEU A 139 6.25 -1.75 -9.87
N ASN A 140 5.09 -1.33 -10.39
CA ASN A 140 4.40 -1.98 -11.50
C ASN A 140 3.62 -0.95 -12.31
N ASP A 141 3.57 -1.14 -13.62
CA ASP A 141 2.42 -0.74 -14.41
C ASP A 141 1.35 -1.84 -14.36
N ILE A 142 0.09 -1.44 -14.26
CA ILE A 142 -1.06 -2.33 -14.19
C ILE A 142 -2.00 -1.98 -15.34
N VAL A 143 -2.34 -2.98 -16.15
CA VAL A 143 -3.27 -2.82 -17.27
C VAL A 143 -4.67 -3.13 -16.79
N TRP A 144 -5.54 -2.13 -16.72
CA TRP A 144 -6.98 -2.36 -16.57
C TRP A 144 -7.56 -2.73 -17.93
N ARG A 145 -7.81 -4.02 -18.13
CA ARG A 145 -8.50 -4.59 -19.29
C ARG A 145 -10.01 -4.44 -19.10
N LYS A 146 -10.64 -3.60 -19.91
CA LYS A 146 -12.07 -3.33 -19.87
C LYS A 146 -12.81 -4.56 -20.40
N ALA A 147 -13.67 -5.18 -19.59
CA ALA A 147 -14.44 -6.35 -20.03
C ALA A 147 -15.51 -6.00 -21.09
N ASN A 148 -16.00 -4.77 -21.06
CA ASN A 148 -17.07 -4.25 -21.92
C ASN A 148 -16.72 -2.82 -22.40
N PRO A 149 -15.65 -2.65 -23.20
CA PRO A 149 -15.24 -1.35 -23.70
C PRO A 149 -16.22 -0.84 -24.77
N MET A 150 -16.27 0.49 -24.95
CA MET A 150 -16.94 1.07 -26.11
C MET A 150 -16.18 0.66 -27.39
N PRO A 151 -16.85 0.11 -28.41
CA PRO A 151 -16.19 -0.34 -29.63
C PRO A 151 -15.68 0.83 -30.47
N ASN A 152 -14.71 0.57 -31.35
CA ASN A 152 -14.33 1.52 -32.38
C ASN A 152 -15.37 1.51 -33.51
N PHE A 153 -16.10 2.61 -33.71
CA PHE A 153 -17.19 2.68 -34.69
C PHE A 153 -16.75 2.99 -36.13
N LYS A 154 -15.58 3.63 -36.32
CA LYS A 154 -15.10 4.05 -37.65
C LYS A 154 -14.17 3.03 -38.31
N GLY A 155 -13.75 1.98 -37.60
CA GLY A 155 -12.83 0.97 -38.10
C GLY A 155 -11.42 1.50 -38.42
N THR A 156 -11.04 2.66 -37.88
CA THR A 156 -9.76 3.33 -38.23
C THR A 156 -8.59 2.95 -37.32
N ARG A 157 -8.88 2.36 -36.15
CA ARG A 157 -7.90 1.97 -35.13
C ARG A 157 -8.43 0.75 -34.37
N PHE A 158 -7.56 0.11 -33.59
CA PHE A 158 -7.98 -0.88 -32.60
C PHE A 158 -8.94 -0.26 -31.57
N THR A 159 -9.82 -1.09 -31.01
CA THR A 159 -10.72 -0.69 -29.91
C THR A 159 -9.89 -0.33 -28.68
N ASN A 160 -10.15 0.86 -28.09
CA ASN A 160 -9.50 1.28 -26.85
C ASN A 160 -10.07 0.50 -25.65
N ALA A 161 -9.56 -0.72 -25.46
CA ALA A 161 -10.06 -1.70 -24.52
C ALA A 161 -9.29 -1.76 -23.18
N HIS A 162 -8.38 -0.81 -22.92
CA HIS A 162 -7.67 -0.76 -21.65
C HIS A 162 -7.30 0.67 -21.24
N GLU A 163 -6.91 0.80 -19.97
CA GLU A 163 -6.18 1.93 -19.41
C GLU A 163 -4.99 1.40 -18.61
N THR A 164 -4.01 2.25 -18.34
CA THR A 164 -2.78 1.90 -17.61
C THR A 164 -2.75 2.65 -16.29
N LEU A 165 -2.55 1.93 -15.21
CA LEU A 165 -2.22 2.47 -13.90
C LEU A 165 -0.71 2.33 -13.67
N ILE A 166 -0.11 3.31 -13.01
CA ILE A 166 1.26 3.25 -12.52
C ILE A 166 1.20 3.21 -11.00
N TRP A 167 1.76 2.17 -10.39
CA TRP A 167 2.01 2.09 -8.96
C TRP A 167 3.47 2.42 -8.67
N ALA A 168 3.70 3.42 -7.83
CA ALA A 168 5.03 3.86 -7.45
C ALA A 168 5.17 4.10 -5.95
N SER A 169 6.38 3.94 -5.44
CA SER A 169 6.77 4.31 -4.09
C SER A 169 7.62 5.59 -4.09
N MET A 170 7.86 6.16 -2.91
CA MET A 170 8.62 7.41 -2.75
C MET A 170 10.08 7.34 -3.21
N GLY A 171 10.62 6.14 -3.45
CA GLY A 171 11.96 5.91 -3.98
C GLY A 171 12.37 4.44 -3.83
N GLU A 172 13.50 4.05 -4.43
CA GLU A 172 13.96 2.64 -4.52
C GLU A 172 14.02 1.92 -3.16
N LYS A 173 14.41 2.64 -2.10
CA LYS A 173 14.56 2.10 -0.74
C LYS A 173 13.31 2.24 0.14
N SER A 174 12.19 2.72 -0.43
CA SER A 174 10.95 2.92 0.32
C SER A 174 10.41 1.59 0.84
N ARG A 175 9.93 1.58 2.09
CA ARG A 175 9.24 0.44 2.71
C ARG A 175 7.74 0.61 2.53
N TYR A 176 7.27 0.37 1.30
CA TYR A 176 5.86 0.52 0.94
C TYR A 176 4.99 -0.65 1.44
N THR A 177 3.69 -0.40 1.56
CA THR A 177 2.69 -1.43 1.87
C THR A 177 2.36 -2.25 0.62
N PHE A 178 2.42 -3.57 0.74
CA PHE A 178 1.86 -4.49 -0.24
C PHE A 178 1.26 -5.73 0.43
N ASN A 179 -0.06 -5.85 0.40
CA ASN A 179 -0.82 -6.93 1.01
C ASN A 179 -0.86 -8.16 0.11
N TYR A 180 0.32 -8.74 -0.17
CA TYR A 180 0.48 -9.86 -1.10
C TYR A 180 -0.51 -11.02 -0.86
N ARG A 181 -0.73 -11.39 0.41
CA ARG A 181 -1.66 -12.47 0.74
C ARG A 181 -3.11 -12.11 0.45
N ALA A 182 -3.56 -10.92 0.83
CA ALA A 182 -4.89 -10.45 0.48
C ALA A 182 -5.12 -10.48 -1.04
N MET A 183 -4.11 -10.06 -1.81
CA MET A 183 -4.17 -10.09 -3.27
C MET A 183 -4.15 -11.50 -3.86
N LYS A 184 -3.42 -12.42 -3.23
CA LYS A 184 -3.39 -13.83 -3.63
C LYS A 184 -4.74 -14.52 -3.35
N THR A 185 -5.32 -14.28 -2.17
CA THR A 185 -6.64 -14.80 -1.78
C THR A 185 -7.77 -14.22 -2.63
N LEU A 186 -7.72 -12.92 -2.98
CA LEU A 186 -8.66 -12.28 -3.90
C LEU A 186 -8.63 -12.90 -5.31
N ASN A 187 -7.59 -13.66 -5.63
CA ASN A 187 -7.35 -14.28 -6.93
C ASN A 187 -7.23 -15.81 -6.79
N ASP A 188 -8.09 -16.40 -5.95
CA ASP A 188 -8.24 -17.85 -5.76
C ASP A 188 -6.92 -18.57 -5.43
N GLU A 189 -6.16 -18.00 -4.49
CA GLU A 189 -4.85 -18.50 -4.07
C GLU A 189 -3.78 -18.53 -5.19
N LEU A 190 -3.99 -17.77 -6.26
CA LEU A 190 -2.99 -17.49 -7.29
C LEU A 190 -2.44 -16.08 -7.14
N GLN A 191 -1.15 -15.89 -7.43
CA GLN A 191 -0.56 -14.56 -7.40
C GLN A 191 -1.30 -13.61 -8.36
N MET A 192 -1.73 -12.45 -7.84
CA MET A 192 -2.37 -11.40 -8.64
C MET A 192 -1.41 -10.92 -9.73
N ARG A 193 -1.90 -10.86 -10.96
CA ARG A 193 -1.15 -10.40 -12.14
C ARG A 193 -1.25 -8.89 -12.33
N SER A 194 -0.44 -8.34 -13.22
CA SER A 194 -0.49 -6.94 -13.63
C SER A 194 -1.61 -6.60 -14.62
N ASP A 195 -2.34 -7.60 -15.15
CA ASP A 195 -3.46 -7.39 -16.07
C ASP A 195 -4.80 -7.69 -15.41
N TRP A 196 -5.56 -6.64 -15.10
CA TRP A 196 -6.81 -6.73 -14.37
C TRP A 196 -8.01 -6.64 -15.31
N VAL A 197 -8.75 -7.73 -15.44
CA VAL A 197 -10.01 -7.73 -16.20
C VAL A 197 -11.14 -7.26 -15.28
N LEU A 198 -11.69 -6.09 -15.56
CA LEU A 198 -12.79 -5.48 -14.79
C LEU A 198 -13.76 -4.76 -15.74
N PRO A 199 -15.07 -4.76 -15.47
CA PRO A 199 -16.04 -4.01 -16.28
C PRO A 199 -15.88 -2.50 -16.08
N ILE A 200 -16.41 -1.72 -17.03
CA ILE A 200 -16.56 -0.27 -16.89
C ILE A 200 -17.66 0.08 -15.88
N CYS A 201 -17.57 1.28 -15.29
CA CYS A 201 -18.62 1.81 -14.42
C CYS A 201 -19.92 2.02 -15.22
N SER A 202 -20.92 1.19 -14.94
CA SER A 202 -22.20 1.11 -15.64
C SER A 202 -23.31 0.67 -14.68
N GLY A 203 -24.55 0.56 -15.17
CA GLY A 203 -25.68 0.12 -14.34
C GLY A 203 -25.99 1.08 -13.18
N GLN A 204 -26.27 0.51 -12.00
CA GLN A 204 -26.62 1.25 -10.77
C GLN A 204 -25.44 2.00 -10.15
N GLU A 205 -24.21 1.54 -10.38
CA GLU A 205 -23.00 2.20 -9.87
C GLU A 205 -22.76 3.56 -10.56
N ARG A 206 -23.19 3.68 -11.82
CA ARG A 206 -23.00 4.89 -12.60
C ARG A 206 -23.98 5.96 -12.16
N LEU A 207 -23.47 7.04 -11.55
CA LEU A 207 -24.32 8.13 -11.07
C LEU A 207 -25.03 8.82 -12.24
N LYS A 208 -26.34 8.99 -12.09
CA LYS A 208 -27.20 9.69 -13.05
C LYS A 208 -28.09 10.70 -12.35
N LYS A 209 -28.28 11.86 -12.96
CA LYS A 209 -29.23 12.89 -12.52
C LYS A 209 -30.06 13.32 -13.73
N GLY A 210 -31.38 13.21 -13.63
CA GLY A 210 -32.28 13.48 -14.76
C GLY A 210 -32.08 12.57 -15.97
N GLY A 211 -31.62 11.33 -15.77
CA GLY A 211 -31.35 10.36 -16.84
C GLY A 211 -29.98 10.52 -17.54
N ALA A 212 -29.29 11.63 -17.33
CA ALA A 212 -27.93 11.87 -17.86
C ALA A 212 -26.86 11.44 -16.84
N LYS A 213 -25.65 11.13 -17.33
CA LYS A 213 -24.50 10.82 -16.48
C LYS A 213 -24.10 12.07 -15.70
N VAL A 214 -23.78 11.92 -14.42
CA VAL A 214 -23.25 13.05 -13.61
C VAL A 214 -21.81 13.37 -14.00
N HIS A 215 -20.98 12.35 -14.22
CA HIS A 215 -19.57 12.50 -14.58
C HIS A 215 -19.23 11.65 -15.82
N PRO A 216 -18.45 12.19 -16.78
CA PRO A 216 -18.15 11.48 -18.02
C PRO A 216 -17.17 10.31 -17.80
N THR A 217 -16.22 10.45 -16.87
CA THR A 217 -15.10 9.52 -16.67
C THR A 217 -15.12 8.79 -15.31
N GLN A 218 -16.29 8.65 -14.67
CA GLN A 218 -16.42 7.92 -13.38
C GLN A 218 -15.77 6.53 -13.46
N LYS A 219 -14.80 6.27 -12.58
CA LYS A 219 -14.09 4.98 -12.50
C LYS A 219 -14.88 3.93 -11.71
N PRO A 220 -14.76 2.64 -12.08
CA PRO A 220 -15.44 1.55 -11.39
C PRO A 220 -14.88 1.33 -9.97
N GLU A 221 -15.75 1.12 -8.99
CA GLU A 221 -15.37 0.88 -7.59
C GLU A 221 -14.48 -0.36 -7.43
N ALA A 222 -14.69 -1.40 -8.25
CA ALA A 222 -13.90 -2.63 -8.20
C ALA A 222 -12.40 -2.38 -8.48
N LEU A 223 -12.09 -1.37 -9.29
CA LEU A 223 -10.71 -0.98 -9.58
C LEU A 223 -10.05 -0.37 -8.34
N LEU A 224 -10.71 0.60 -7.72
CA LEU A 224 -10.24 1.27 -6.49
C LEU A 224 -10.20 0.30 -5.30
N TYR A 225 -11.15 -0.64 -5.23
CA TYR A 225 -11.17 -1.68 -4.22
C TYR A 225 -9.87 -2.50 -4.27
N ARG A 226 -9.47 -2.91 -5.48
CA ARG A 226 -8.25 -3.69 -5.68
C ARG A 226 -6.99 -2.88 -5.36
N VAL A 227 -6.93 -1.62 -5.77
CA VAL A 227 -5.83 -0.69 -5.46
C VAL A 227 -5.66 -0.52 -3.94
N MET A 228 -6.74 -0.18 -3.24
CA MET A 228 -6.71 0.05 -1.80
C MET A 228 -6.39 -1.22 -1.01
N LEU A 229 -7.03 -2.34 -1.36
CA LEU A 229 -6.77 -3.61 -0.70
C LEU A 229 -5.31 -4.05 -0.86
N ALA A 230 -4.71 -3.79 -2.03
CA ALA A 230 -3.33 -4.14 -2.31
C ALA A 230 -2.32 -3.30 -1.51
N THR A 231 -2.58 -2.01 -1.31
CA THR A 231 -1.53 -1.04 -0.94
C THR A 231 -1.82 -0.17 0.29
N THR A 232 -2.90 -0.47 1.03
CA THR A 232 -3.26 0.23 2.28
C THR A 232 -3.74 -0.74 3.36
N ASN A 233 -3.71 -0.32 4.61
CA ASN A 233 -4.29 -0.99 5.77
C ASN A 233 -5.52 -0.23 6.30
N LYS A 234 -6.31 -0.87 7.18
CA LYS A 234 -7.42 -0.21 7.88
C LYS A 234 -6.87 1.02 8.62
N GLY A 235 -7.58 2.16 8.52
CA GLY A 235 -7.19 3.42 9.13
C GLY A 235 -6.20 4.29 8.33
N ASP A 236 -5.55 3.74 7.30
CA ASP A 236 -4.67 4.52 6.42
C ASP A 236 -5.45 5.68 5.75
N VAL A 237 -4.77 6.79 5.50
CA VAL A 237 -5.33 7.98 4.87
C VAL A 237 -5.07 7.96 3.37
N VAL A 238 -6.15 7.92 2.57
CA VAL A 238 -6.11 7.96 1.10
C VAL A 238 -6.45 9.36 0.61
N LEU A 239 -5.55 9.99 -0.14
CA LEU A 239 -5.79 11.25 -0.85
C LEU A 239 -6.13 10.99 -2.31
N ASP A 240 -7.11 11.70 -2.83
CA ASP A 240 -7.39 11.77 -4.26
C ASP A 240 -7.48 13.24 -4.71
N PRO A 241 -6.50 13.73 -5.48
CA PRO A 241 -6.47 15.11 -5.95
C PRO A 241 -7.45 15.39 -7.10
N PHE A 242 -8.11 14.38 -7.66
CA PHE A 242 -9.05 14.49 -8.78
C PHE A 242 -10.33 13.71 -8.46
N PHE A 243 -11.01 14.14 -7.39
CA PHE A 243 -12.00 13.31 -6.70
C PHE A 243 -13.23 12.97 -7.52
N GLY A 244 -13.62 13.83 -8.47
CA GLY A 244 -14.80 13.67 -9.31
C GLY A 244 -16.04 13.40 -8.46
N THR A 245 -16.76 12.32 -8.77
CA THR A 245 -17.94 11.88 -8.03
C THR A 245 -17.62 10.92 -6.87
N GLY A 246 -16.41 10.98 -6.31
CA GLY A 246 -16.07 10.38 -5.03
C GLY A 246 -15.91 8.86 -5.01
N THR A 247 -15.53 8.22 -6.13
CA THR A 247 -15.28 6.75 -6.17
C THR A 247 -14.24 6.37 -5.10
N THR A 248 -13.15 7.12 -4.98
CA THR A 248 -12.10 6.87 -3.99
C THR A 248 -12.64 6.96 -2.56
N GLY A 249 -13.38 8.02 -2.22
CA GLY A 249 -13.97 8.17 -0.88
C GLY A 249 -14.97 7.08 -0.53
N ALA A 250 -15.83 6.69 -1.47
CA ALA A 250 -16.84 5.64 -1.25
C ALA A 250 -16.19 4.27 -1.00
N VAL A 251 -15.13 3.93 -1.74
CA VAL A 251 -14.37 2.68 -1.52
C VAL A 251 -13.57 2.75 -0.23
N ALA A 252 -12.91 3.88 0.06
CA ALA A 252 -12.15 4.06 1.30
C ALA A 252 -13.03 3.88 2.54
N LYS A 253 -14.20 4.55 2.59
CA LYS A 253 -15.18 4.43 3.68
C LYS A 253 -15.61 2.96 3.87
N ARG A 254 -15.99 2.28 2.78
CA ARG A 254 -16.41 0.88 2.81
C ARG A 254 -15.32 -0.07 3.32
N LEU A 255 -14.06 0.19 2.96
CA LEU A 255 -12.90 -0.60 3.39
C LEU A 255 -12.31 -0.15 4.75
N GLY A 256 -12.92 0.81 5.45
CA GLY A 256 -12.42 1.31 6.74
C GLY A 256 -11.10 2.08 6.63
N ARG A 257 -10.85 2.76 5.50
CA ARG A 257 -9.75 3.73 5.32
C ARG A 257 -10.29 5.14 5.53
N GLN A 258 -9.42 6.03 6.00
CA GLN A 258 -9.70 7.46 6.00
C GLN A 258 -9.46 8.01 4.59
N TRP A 259 -10.14 9.09 4.23
CA TRP A 259 -9.99 9.68 2.90
C TRP A 259 -10.00 11.20 2.93
N ILE A 260 -9.36 11.82 1.93
CA ILE A 260 -9.39 13.25 1.64
C ILE A 260 -9.55 13.37 0.12
N GLY A 261 -10.53 14.15 -0.35
CA GLY A 261 -10.74 14.41 -1.77
C GLY A 261 -10.46 15.87 -2.13
N CYS A 262 -9.91 16.15 -3.31
CA CYS A 262 -9.86 17.50 -3.88
C CYS A 262 -10.73 17.53 -5.14
N GLU A 263 -11.63 18.51 -5.23
CA GLU A 263 -12.50 18.66 -6.41
C GLU A 263 -12.92 20.12 -6.60
N ARG A 264 -12.82 20.59 -7.85
CA ARG A 264 -13.07 21.98 -8.22
C ARG A 264 -14.54 22.24 -8.57
N GLU A 265 -15.21 21.29 -9.21
CA GLU A 265 -16.59 21.44 -9.68
C GLU A 265 -17.59 21.14 -8.56
N SER A 266 -18.42 22.12 -8.19
CA SER A 266 -19.38 21.98 -7.07
C SER A 266 -20.38 20.84 -7.28
N ALA A 267 -20.89 20.68 -8.50
CA ALA A 267 -21.83 19.63 -8.84
C ALA A 267 -21.26 18.22 -8.61
N TYR A 268 -19.95 18.03 -8.85
CA TYR A 268 -19.27 16.76 -8.60
C TYR A 268 -19.07 16.53 -7.11
N ARG A 269 -18.72 17.58 -6.34
CA ARG A 269 -18.64 17.51 -4.87
C ARG A 269 -19.96 17.11 -4.22
N GLU A 270 -21.06 17.73 -4.63
CA GLU A 270 -22.40 17.41 -4.12
C GLU A 270 -22.74 15.94 -4.36
N ALA A 271 -22.57 15.46 -5.59
CA ALA A 271 -22.81 14.06 -5.94
C ALA A 271 -21.87 13.09 -5.21
N ALA A 272 -20.62 13.48 -4.98
CA ALA A 272 -19.65 12.69 -4.22
C ALA A 272 -20.08 12.55 -2.76
N LEU A 273 -20.52 13.63 -2.10
CA LEU A 273 -20.99 13.59 -0.71
C LEU A 273 -22.23 12.69 -0.57
N GLU A 274 -23.23 12.85 -1.44
CA GLU A 274 -24.42 11.99 -1.46
C GLU A 274 -24.04 10.50 -1.61
N ARG A 275 -23.14 10.19 -2.54
CA ARG A 275 -22.66 8.82 -2.77
C ARG A 275 -21.93 8.24 -1.56
N ILE A 276 -21.05 9.03 -0.93
CA ILE A 276 -20.23 8.58 0.20
C ILE A 276 -21.09 8.39 1.45
N GLU A 277 -22.10 9.25 1.67
CA GLU A 277 -23.04 9.07 2.77
C GLU A 277 -23.79 7.73 2.68
N LEU A 278 -24.21 7.35 1.47
CA LEU A 278 -24.87 6.06 1.21
C LEU A 278 -23.92 4.85 1.28
N ALA A 279 -22.61 5.05 1.23
CA ALA A 279 -21.65 3.96 1.35
C ALA A 279 -21.58 3.47 2.81
N LEU A 280 -22.12 2.29 3.05
CA LEU A 280 -22.06 1.63 4.35
C LEU A 280 -20.66 1.01 4.56
N PRO A 281 -20.02 1.24 5.72
CA PRO A 281 -18.81 0.52 6.11
C PRO A 281 -19.08 -1.00 6.13
N LEU A 282 -18.11 -1.80 5.69
CA LEU A 282 -18.16 -3.25 5.91
C LEU A 282 -17.98 -3.54 7.41
N ASP A 283 -18.59 -4.63 7.88
CA ASP A 283 -18.36 -5.14 9.24
C ASP A 283 -16.87 -5.45 9.47
N GLU A 284 -16.40 -5.31 10.72
CA GLU A 284 -14.98 -5.48 11.06
C GLU A 284 -14.43 -6.86 10.68
N SER A 285 -15.24 -7.91 10.80
CA SER A 285 -14.90 -9.27 10.40
C SER A 285 -14.69 -9.40 8.88
N ALA A 286 -15.40 -8.61 8.08
CA ALA A 286 -15.28 -8.59 6.62
C ALA A 286 -14.11 -7.74 6.11
N ILE A 287 -13.60 -6.81 6.93
CA ILE A 287 -12.42 -5.97 6.60
C ILE A 287 -11.10 -6.70 6.88
N THR A 288 -11.11 -7.65 7.82
CA THR A 288 -9.90 -8.37 8.25
C THR A 288 -9.39 -9.26 7.11
N THR A 289 -8.24 -8.91 6.54
CA THR A 289 -7.61 -9.67 5.45
C THR A 289 -6.63 -10.71 5.97
N MET A 290 -6.37 -11.77 5.19
CA MET A 290 -5.29 -12.72 5.48
C MET A 290 -3.93 -12.02 5.59
N GLN A 291 -3.32 -12.07 6.78
CA GLN A 291 -2.01 -11.49 7.05
C GLN A 291 -0.86 -12.44 6.66
N SER A 292 0.28 -11.90 6.23
CA SER A 292 1.52 -12.65 5.91
C SER A 292 2.11 -13.37 7.13
N PRO A 293 2.80 -14.52 7.03
CA PRO A 293 3.47 -15.16 8.17
C PRO A 293 4.57 -14.27 8.75
N LYS A 294 5.05 -13.29 7.97
CA LYS A 294 6.02 -12.29 8.45
C LYS A 294 5.42 -11.34 9.49
N ALA A 295 4.10 -11.24 9.58
CA ALA A 295 3.38 -10.47 10.59
C ALA A 295 3.00 -11.31 11.83
N ALA A 296 3.11 -12.65 11.76
CA ALA A 296 2.95 -13.51 12.93
C ALA A 296 4.12 -13.29 13.91
N PRO A 297 3.91 -13.50 15.23
CA PRO A 297 4.96 -13.37 16.22
C PRO A 297 6.19 -14.20 15.83
N LYS A 298 7.36 -13.57 15.79
CA LYS A 298 8.62 -14.27 15.49
C LYS A 298 9.05 -15.07 16.70
N VAL A 299 8.82 -16.39 16.67
CA VAL A 299 9.36 -17.33 17.67
C VAL A 299 10.77 -17.73 17.26
N ALA A 300 11.76 -17.45 18.11
CA ALA A 300 13.11 -17.97 17.92
C ALA A 300 13.16 -19.45 18.32
N PHE A 301 14.01 -20.24 17.66
CA PHE A 301 14.17 -21.65 18.05
C PHE A 301 14.67 -21.80 19.49
N GLY A 302 15.55 -20.91 19.94
CA GLY A 302 15.98 -20.83 21.34
C GLY A 302 14.81 -20.65 22.32
N THR A 303 13.73 -19.95 21.94
CA THR A 303 12.53 -19.81 22.78
C THR A 303 11.85 -21.16 23.02
N LEU A 304 11.79 -22.04 22.02
CA LEU A 304 11.24 -23.39 22.20
C LEU A 304 12.11 -24.24 23.12
N VAL A 305 13.43 -24.02 23.10
CA VAL A 305 14.37 -24.69 24.00
C VAL A 305 14.26 -24.17 25.43
N GLU A 306 14.26 -22.85 25.60
CA GLU A 306 14.14 -22.14 26.88
C GLU A 306 12.82 -22.48 27.60
N THR A 307 11.72 -22.58 26.86
CA THR A 307 10.39 -22.90 27.40
C THR A 307 10.14 -24.40 27.54
N GLY A 308 11.12 -25.26 27.22
CA GLY A 308 11.05 -26.70 27.42
C GLY A 308 10.22 -27.47 26.37
N TRP A 309 9.71 -26.80 25.34
CA TRP A 309 9.02 -27.44 24.21
C TRP A 309 9.95 -28.34 23.39
N ILE A 310 11.24 -28.02 23.37
CA ILE A 310 12.30 -28.87 22.82
C ILE A 310 13.40 -28.98 23.87
N GLN A 311 13.67 -30.20 24.33
CA GLN A 311 14.68 -30.41 25.38
C GLN A 311 16.10 -30.28 24.82
N PRO A 312 17.03 -29.59 25.50
CA PRO A 312 18.46 -29.73 25.21
C PRO A 312 18.86 -31.21 25.24
N GLY A 313 19.68 -31.63 24.28
CA GLY A 313 20.02 -33.03 24.05
C GLY A 313 19.06 -33.78 23.12
N SER A 314 17.96 -33.16 22.69
CA SER A 314 17.11 -33.74 21.64
C SER A 314 17.87 -33.91 20.34
N VAL A 315 17.56 -34.95 19.59
CA VAL A 315 18.15 -35.20 18.27
C VAL A 315 17.20 -34.74 17.18
N VAL A 316 17.70 -33.92 16.27
CA VAL A 316 16.99 -33.50 15.06
C VAL A 316 17.66 -34.06 13.82
N CYS A 317 16.91 -34.30 12.75
CA CYS A 317 17.44 -34.78 11.48
C CYS A 317 16.75 -34.15 10.27
N ASP A 318 17.32 -34.27 9.06
CA ASP A 318 16.56 -33.94 7.86
C ASP A 318 15.50 -35.03 7.58
N LYS A 319 14.52 -34.73 6.71
CA LYS A 319 13.43 -35.67 6.37
C LYS A 319 13.90 -37.06 5.95
N LYS A 320 15.10 -37.16 5.35
CA LYS A 320 15.71 -38.41 4.87
C LYS A 320 16.68 -39.05 5.88
N ARG A 321 16.82 -38.50 7.09
CA ARG A 321 17.77 -38.92 8.13
C ARG A 321 19.24 -38.99 7.66
N ARG A 322 19.61 -38.20 6.65
CA ARG A 322 20.98 -38.05 6.13
C ARG A 322 21.82 -37.17 7.04
N PHE A 323 21.21 -36.14 7.60
CA PHE A 323 21.86 -35.21 8.52
C PHE A 323 21.22 -35.34 9.89
N VAL A 324 22.04 -35.39 10.93
CA VAL A 324 21.61 -35.52 12.32
C VAL A 324 22.38 -34.49 13.15
N ALA A 325 21.67 -33.80 14.04
CA ALA A 325 22.26 -32.82 14.94
C ALA A 325 21.62 -32.89 16.33
N LEU A 326 22.42 -32.62 17.36
CA LEU A 326 22.00 -32.49 18.75
C LEU A 326 21.57 -31.04 19.02
N VAL A 327 20.45 -30.86 19.72
CA VAL A 327 20.00 -29.55 20.20
C VAL A 327 20.79 -29.17 21.44
N ARG A 328 21.43 -28.00 21.44
CA ARG A 328 22.14 -27.44 22.59
C ARG A 328 21.26 -26.50 23.42
N ALA A 329 21.68 -26.21 24.65
CA ALA A 329 20.91 -25.41 25.61
C ALA A 329 20.68 -23.95 25.15
N ASP A 330 21.53 -23.42 24.28
CA ASP A 330 21.42 -22.08 23.70
C ASP A 330 20.55 -22.04 22.43
N GLY A 331 19.95 -23.17 22.03
CA GLY A 331 19.19 -23.29 20.78
C GLY A 331 20.07 -23.43 19.53
N SER A 332 21.38 -23.66 19.67
CA SER A 332 22.20 -24.09 18.53
C SER A 332 22.05 -25.60 18.27
N LEU A 333 22.41 -26.03 17.07
CA LEU A 333 22.49 -27.42 16.67
C LEU A 333 23.95 -27.84 16.51
N ASP A 334 24.25 -29.11 16.77
CA ASP A 334 25.59 -29.68 16.70
C ASP A 334 25.63 -31.06 16.05
N THR A 335 26.40 -31.23 14.98
CA THR A 335 26.64 -32.54 14.34
C THR A 335 27.86 -33.28 14.88
N GLY A 336 28.59 -32.67 15.82
CA GLY A 336 29.90 -33.12 16.31
C GLY A 336 31.07 -32.59 15.46
N ALA A 337 30.87 -32.37 14.16
CA ALA A 337 31.84 -31.73 13.28
C ALA A 337 31.60 -30.22 13.14
N ASP A 338 30.32 -29.82 13.18
CA ASP A 338 29.89 -28.44 12.95
C ASP A 338 28.76 -28.06 13.89
N SER A 339 28.70 -26.78 14.26
CA SER A 339 27.58 -26.23 15.03
C SER A 339 27.12 -24.87 14.52
N GLY A 340 25.86 -24.54 14.79
CA GLY A 340 25.27 -23.26 14.38
C GLY A 340 23.77 -23.19 14.59
N SER A 341 23.14 -22.11 14.12
CA SER A 341 21.68 -22.00 14.14
C SER A 341 21.01 -23.03 13.24
N ILE A 342 19.71 -23.29 13.45
CA ILE A 342 18.93 -24.21 12.61
C ILE A 342 19.00 -23.87 11.11
N HIS A 343 19.15 -22.58 10.78
CA HIS A 343 19.30 -22.09 9.41
C HIS A 343 20.74 -22.20 8.90
N GLY A 344 21.71 -21.72 9.69
CA GLY A 344 23.11 -21.68 9.28
C GLY A 344 23.70 -23.07 9.10
N LEU A 345 23.45 -23.97 10.06
CA LEU A 345 23.92 -25.35 9.97
C LEU A 345 23.22 -26.12 8.84
N GLY A 346 21.91 -25.91 8.66
CA GLY A 346 21.16 -26.54 7.56
C GLY A 346 21.64 -26.10 6.18
N ALA A 347 22.01 -24.82 6.02
CA ALA A 347 22.58 -24.30 4.77
C ALA A 347 23.97 -24.90 4.50
N LYS A 348 24.82 -24.93 5.54
CA LYS A 348 26.18 -25.48 5.47
C LYS A 348 26.18 -26.96 5.05
N LEU A 349 25.35 -27.79 5.70
CA LEU A 349 25.28 -29.23 5.42
C LEU A 349 24.75 -29.54 4.00
N GLN A 350 23.91 -28.66 3.44
CA GLN A 350 23.38 -28.81 2.09
C GLN A 350 24.28 -28.20 1.01
N GLY A 351 25.33 -27.46 1.38
CA GLY A 351 26.09 -26.64 0.43
C GLY A 351 25.23 -25.57 -0.25
N ALA A 352 24.17 -25.10 0.42
CA ALA A 352 23.20 -24.17 -0.13
C ALA A 352 23.44 -22.73 0.38
N PRO A 353 23.11 -21.68 -0.39
CA PRO A 353 23.31 -20.29 0.03
C PRO A 353 22.38 -19.88 1.20
N SER A 354 21.28 -20.60 1.42
CA SER A 354 20.39 -20.41 2.56
C SER A 354 19.58 -21.68 2.85
N CYS A 355 19.04 -21.79 4.06
CA CYS A 355 18.17 -22.88 4.47
C CYS A 355 17.08 -22.40 5.43
N ASN A 356 15.83 -22.81 5.21
CA ASN A 356 14.78 -22.68 6.22
C ASN A 356 14.85 -23.85 7.21
N GLY A 357 15.54 -23.65 8.34
CA GLY A 357 15.73 -24.65 9.38
C GLY A 357 14.43 -25.20 9.97
N TRP A 358 13.35 -24.42 9.99
CA TRP A 358 12.05 -24.84 10.50
C TRP A 358 11.44 -25.99 9.70
N SER A 359 11.57 -25.96 8.38
CA SER A 359 11.06 -27.01 7.48
C SER A 359 12.10 -28.08 7.17
N PHE A 360 13.39 -27.77 7.34
CA PHE A 360 14.48 -28.69 7.02
C PHE A 360 14.70 -29.72 8.12
N TRP A 361 14.81 -29.26 9.37
CA TRP A 361 15.01 -30.12 10.52
C TRP A 361 13.69 -30.69 11.02
N HIS A 362 13.74 -31.95 11.42
CA HIS A 362 12.64 -32.72 11.96
C HIS A 362 13.06 -33.33 13.29
N ILE A 363 12.10 -33.54 14.17
CA ILE A 363 12.29 -34.12 15.50
C ILE A 363 11.24 -35.22 15.71
N GLU A 364 11.60 -36.25 16.45
CA GLU A 364 10.61 -37.26 16.87
C GLU A 364 9.74 -36.67 17.98
N HIS A 365 8.43 -36.57 17.71
CA HIS A 365 7.44 -36.07 18.64
C HIS A 365 6.17 -36.92 18.52
N GLU A 366 5.72 -37.49 19.63
CA GLU A 366 4.55 -38.41 19.70
C GLU A 366 4.67 -39.61 18.73
N GLY A 367 5.87 -40.16 18.59
CA GLY A 367 6.13 -41.32 17.71
C GLY A 367 6.13 -41.01 16.22
N GLN A 368 6.05 -39.73 15.83
CA GLN A 368 6.15 -39.29 14.43
C GLN A 368 7.32 -38.33 14.23
N LEU A 369 7.94 -38.41 13.05
CA LEU A 369 8.97 -37.46 12.63
C LEU A 369 8.30 -36.21 12.07
N LYS A 370 8.26 -35.13 12.86
CA LYS A 370 7.60 -33.87 12.49
C LYS A 370 8.64 -32.78 12.21
N PRO A 371 8.43 -31.86 11.24
CA PRO A 371 9.31 -30.71 11.07
C PRO A 371 9.28 -29.83 12.33
N LEU A 372 10.37 -29.12 12.61
CA LEU A 372 10.44 -28.19 13.75
C LEU A 372 9.37 -27.10 13.67
N ASP A 373 8.91 -26.76 12.46
CA ASP A 373 7.84 -25.80 12.26
C ASP A 373 6.52 -26.21 12.94
N ASP A 374 6.21 -27.51 13.02
CA ASP A 374 4.98 -27.98 13.67
C ASP A 374 5.01 -27.68 15.18
N ILE A 375 6.15 -27.90 15.84
CA ILE A 375 6.33 -27.55 17.24
C ILE A 375 6.24 -26.03 17.44
N ARG A 376 6.80 -25.25 16.51
CA ARG A 376 6.68 -23.79 16.54
C ARG A 376 5.22 -23.32 16.46
N GLN A 377 4.40 -23.96 15.63
CA GLN A 377 2.98 -23.65 15.54
C GLN A 377 2.22 -24.06 16.80
N LEU A 378 2.51 -25.23 17.39
CA LEU A 378 1.90 -25.64 18.65
C LEU A 378 2.23 -24.68 19.80
N TYR A 379 3.48 -24.21 19.87
CA TYR A 379 3.89 -23.19 20.83
C TYR A 379 3.10 -21.89 20.65
N LEU A 380 2.96 -21.41 19.41
CA LEU A 380 2.18 -20.20 19.12
C LEU A 380 0.72 -20.37 19.58
N LEU A 381 0.07 -21.49 19.23
CA LEU A 381 -1.30 -21.78 19.64
C LEU A 381 -1.48 -21.85 21.17
N ALA A 382 -0.47 -22.34 21.89
CA ALA A 382 -0.51 -22.47 23.35
C ALA A 382 -0.15 -21.18 24.10
N THR A 383 0.42 -20.18 23.40
CA THR A 383 0.93 -18.93 24.01
C THR A 383 0.30 -17.67 23.45
N GLU A 384 -0.60 -17.78 22.47
CA GLU A 384 -1.47 -16.68 22.06
C GLU A 384 -2.48 -16.36 23.19
N PRO A 385 -2.65 -15.07 23.53
CA PRO A 385 -3.55 -14.61 24.59
C PRO A 385 -5.04 -14.71 24.25
#